data_AF-H2CYP4-F1
#
_entry.id   AF-H2CYP4-F1
#
_cell.length_a   1.000
_cell.length_b   1.000
_cell.length_c   1.000
_cell.angle_alpha   90.00
_cell.angle_beta   90.00
_cell.angle_gamma   90.00
#
_symmetry.space_group_name_H-M   'P 1'
#
loop_
_entity.id
_entity.type
_entity.pdbx_description
1 polymer ?
#
loop_
_entity_poly.entity_id
_entity_poly.type
_entity_poly.pdbx_seq_one_letter_code
_entity_poly.pdbx_strand_id
1 'polypeptide(L)'
;MHTPKHAIQRISKEEMEFFEGRCERMGEAERTMWGTKWCGSGNEAADISELGYWSNLDSCCRTHDHCDNIPSGQSKYGLTNEGKYTMMNCKCETAFEQCLRNVTGGMEGPAAAFVRKTYFDLYGNGCYNVQCPSEERSARSEECPNGVATYTGEAGYGAWAINKING
;
A
#
# COMPACT_ATOMS: atom_id res chain seq x y z
N MET A 1 35.09 -25.09 -5.92
CA MET A 1 34.54 -23.72 -6.06
C MET A 1 33.92 -23.63 -7.45
N HIS A 2 32.58 -23.65 -7.54
CA HIS A 2 31.87 -23.50 -8.81
C HIS A 2 31.63 -22.01 -9.04
N THR A 3 32.29 -21.42 -10.02
CA THR A 3 31.95 -20.07 -10.51
C THR A 3 30.59 -20.11 -11.21
N PRO A 4 29.69 -19.14 -10.98
CA PRO A 4 28.43 -19.07 -11.72
C PRO A 4 28.72 -18.94 -13.22
N LYS A 5 28.05 -19.76 -14.05
CA LYS A 5 28.23 -19.76 -15.52
C LYS A 5 27.72 -18.49 -16.22
N HIS A 6 26.99 -17.64 -15.49
CA HIS A 6 26.52 -16.36 -15.99
C HIS A 6 27.03 -15.26 -15.06
N ALA A 7 27.98 -14.48 -15.57
CA ALA A 7 28.35 -13.23 -14.94
C ALA A 7 27.15 -12.28 -15.05
N ILE A 8 26.67 -11.75 -13.92
CA ILE A 8 25.74 -10.63 -13.91
C ILE A 8 26.53 -9.44 -14.48
N GLN A 9 26.33 -9.14 -15.76
CA GLN A 9 26.93 -7.97 -16.37
C GLN A 9 26.26 -6.73 -15.79
N ARG A 10 27.06 -5.77 -15.32
CA ARG A 10 26.55 -4.44 -15.00
C ARG A 10 26.07 -3.81 -16.31
N ILE A 11 24.78 -3.52 -16.35
CA ILE A 11 24.18 -2.75 -17.43
C ILE A 11 24.79 -1.34 -17.44
N SER A 12 24.91 -0.75 -18.62
CA SER A 12 25.32 0.64 -18.78
C SER A 12 24.29 1.58 -18.15
N LYS A 13 24.70 2.82 -17.85
CA LYS A 13 23.79 3.82 -17.30
C LYS A 13 22.62 4.08 -18.26
N GLU A 14 22.91 4.10 -19.55
CA GLU A 14 21.93 4.32 -20.61
C GLU A 14 20.95 3.14 -20.74
N GLU A 15 21.42 1.90 -20.57
CA GLU A 15 20.54 0.74 -20.50
C GLU A 15 19.68 0.78 -19.24
N MET A 16 20.24 1.12 -18.08
CA MET A 16 19.49 1.30 -16.85
C MET A 16 18.39 2.35 -17.02
N GLU A 17 18.72 3.53 -17.56
CA GLU A 17 17.76 4.58 -17.88
C GLU A 17 16.71 4.13 -18.91
N PHE A 18 17.05 3.28 -19.88
CA PHE A 18 16.10 2.70 -20.82
C PHE A 18 15.15 1.68 -20.17
N PHE A 19 15.64 0.88 -19.21
CA PHE A 19 14.82 -0.05 -18.43
C PHE A 19 13.95 0.70 -17.41
N GLU A 20 14.47 1.71 -16.73
CA GLU A 20 13.71 2.62 -15.86
C GLU A 20 12.63 3.34 -16.66
N GLY A 21 12.97 3.89 -17.83
CA GLY A 21 12.03 4.47 -18.78
C GLY A 21 11.03 3.46 -19.38
N ARG A 22 11.16 2.15 -19.13
CA ARG A 22 10.10 1.16 -19.41
C ARG A 22 9.17 0.94 -18.22
N CYS A 23 9.69 0.97 -17.01
CA CYS A 23 8.89 0.93 -15.79
C CYS A 23 8.06 2.22 -15.64
N GLU A 24 8.63 3.38 -15.99
CA GLU A 24 7.92 4.67 -16.03
C GLU A 24 6.90 4.78 -17.18
N ARG A 25 7.03 3.93 -18.20
CA ARG A 25 6.09 3.83 -19.34
C ARG A 25 4.90 2.90 -19.09
N MET A 26 4.83 2.22 -17.94
CA MET A 26 3.53 1.78 -17.45
C MET A 26 2.75 3.05 -17.16
N GLY A 27 1.81 3.38 -18.04
CA GLY A 27 1.05 4.63 -17.94
C GLY A 27 0.50 4.79 -16.53
N GLU A 28 0.37 6.03 -16.05
CA GLU A 28 -0.23 6.32 -14.74
C GLU A 28 -1.55 5.53 -14.57
N ALA A 29 -2.37 5.45 -15.62
CA ALA A 29 -3.59 4.65 -15.78
C ALA A 29 -3.47 3.12 -15.55
N GLU A 30 -2.27 2.53 -15.54
CA GLU A 30 -2.05 1.11 -15.21
C GLU A 30 -1.76 0.90 -13.72
N ARG A 31 -1.46 1.98 -12.96
CA ARG A 31 -1.16 1.90 -11.53
C ARG A 31 -2.39 2.01 -10.65
N THR A 32 -3.50 2.56 -11.14
CA THR A 32 -4.77 2.61 -10.43
C THR A 32 -5.84 1.75 -11.09
N MET A 33 -6.84 1.36 -10.30
CA MET A 33 -7.99 0.63 -10.81
C MET A 33 -8.74 1.52 -11.80
N TRP A 34 -9.00 1.01 -13.01
CA TRP A 34 -9.75 1.74 -14.02
C TRP A 34 -11.03 2.36 -13.46
N GLY A 35 -11.32 3.62 -13.77
CA GLY A 35 -12.50 4.32 -13.24
C GLY A 35 -12.30 4.93 -11.83
N THR A 36 -11.11 4.79 -11.25
CA THR A 36 -10.67 5.44 -10.00
C THR A 36 -9.44 6.31 -10.28
N LYS A 37 -9.06 7.16 -9.33
CA LYS A 37 -7.81 7.93 -9.36
C LYS A 37 -6.88 7.60 -8.20
N TRP A 38 -7.39 6.97 -7.14
CA TRP A 38 -6.69 6.74 -5.88
C TRP A 38 -6.55 5.26 -5.54
N CYS A 39 -7.30 4.35 -6.17
CA CYS A 39 -7.23 2.93 -5.84
C CYS A 39 -6.06 2.25 -6.57
N GLY A 40 -4.81 2.44 -6.09
CA GLY A 40 -3.63 1.97 -6.79
C GLY A 40 -2.31 2.14 -6.05
N SER A 41 -1.20 1.93 -6.77
CA SER A 41 0.13 2.31 -6.28
C SER A 41 0.38 3.79 -6.56
N GLY A 42 0.11 4.62 -5.56
CA GLY A 42 0.01 6.07 -5.73
C GLY A 42 -1.36 6.47 -6.28
N ASN A 43 -1.44 7.65 -6.89
CA ASN A 43 -2.69 8.18 -7.45
C ASN A 43 -2.44 8.98 -8.74
N GLU A 44 -3.51 9.19 -9.49
CA GLU A 44 -3.58 9.94 -10.77
C GLU A 44 -4.40 11.23 -10.62
N ALA A 45 -4.65 11.64 -9.38
CA ALA A 45 -5.42 12.84 -9.10
C ALA A 45 -4.53 14.07 -9.25
N ALA A 46 -4.98 15.05 -10.03
CA ALA A 46 -4.28 16.34 -10.13
C ALA A 46 -4.48 17.20 -8.87
N ASP A 47 -5.54 16.92 -8.12
CA ASP A 47 -5.90 17.60 -6.88
C ASP A 47 -6.57 16.62 -5.89
N ILE A 48 -6.44 16.88 -4.59
CA ILE A 48 -7.02 16.05 -3.52
C ILE A 48 -8.55 15.89 -3.65
N SER A 49 -9.25 16.88 -4.19
CA SER A 49 -10.71 16.82 -4.36
C SER A 49 -11.15 15.95 -5.53
N GLU A 50 -10.25 15.65 -6.47
CA GLU A 50 -10.57 14.94 -7.69
C GLU A 50 -10.88 13.47 -7.41
N LEU A 51 -11.96 12.98 -7.99
CA LEU A 51 -12.39 11.58 -7.92
C LEU A 51 -12.72 11.08 -9.32
N GLY A 52 -12.54 9.78 -9.53
CA GLY A 52 -12.87 9.07 -10.75
C GLY A 52 -14.37 8.77 -10.89
N TYR A 53 -14.69 7.96 -11.89
CA TYR A 53 -16.05 7.53 -12.21
C TYR A 53 -16.73 6.77 -11.06
N TRP A 54 -15.99 5.91 -10.35
CA TRP A 54 -16.46 5.22 -9.15
C TRP A 54 -16.16 6.04 -7.91
N SER A 55 -16.82 7.19 -7.78
CA SER A 55 -16.46 8.21 -6.79
C SER A 55 -16.55 7.75 -5.33
N ASN A 56 -17.47 6.83 -4.98
CA ASN A 56 -17.58 6.34 -3.60
C ASN A 56 -16.43 5.38 -3.27
N LEU A 57 -16.14 4.45 -4.19
CA LEU A 57 -14.98 3.57 -4.11
C LEU A 57 -13.69 4.38 -4.04
N ASP A 58 -13.53 5.33 -4.95
CA ASP A 58 -12.33 6.12 -5.10
C ASP A 58 -12.09 7.03 -3.88
N SER A 59 -13.17 7.55 -3.26
CA SER A 59 -13.05 8.29 -2.01
C SER A 59 -12.58 7.42 -0.83
N CYS A 60 -12.91 6.12 -0.81
CA CYS A 60 -12.35 5.20 0.19
C CYS A 60 -10.83 5.10 0.04
N CYS A 61 -10.35 4.91 -1.20
CA CYS A 61 -8.93 4.80 -1.50
C CYS A 61 -8.17 6.11 -1.22
N ARG A 62 -8.72 7.26 -1.62
CA ARG A 62 -8.13 8.57 -1.27
C ARG A 62 -7.94 8.75 0.22
N THR A 63 -8.94 8.39 1.01
CA THR A 63 -8.89 8.53 2.48
C THR A 63 -7.82 7.62 3.07
N HIS A 64 -7.68 6.41 2.52
CA HIS A 64 -6.66 5.45 2.92
C HIS A 64 -5.23 5.90 2.55
N ASP A 65 -5.03 6.46 1.36
CA ASP A 65 -3.74 7.02 0.90
C ASP A 65 -3.21 8.13 1.81
N HIS A 66 -4.11 8.91 2.42
CA HIS A 66 -3.76 10.01 3.32
C HIS A 66 -3.67 9.58 4.80
N CYS A 67 -3.83 8.29 5.08
CA CYS A 67 -3.76 7.80 6.45
C CYS A 67 -2.31 7.61 6.90
N ASP A 68 -2.11 7.52 8.23
CA ASP A 68 -0.79 7.28 8.81
C ASP A 68 -0.19 5.96 8.29
N ASN A 69 1.01 6.06 7.73
CA ASN A 69 1.68 4.96 7.05
C ASN A 69 3.20 5.00 7.15
N ILE A 70 3.83 3.90 6.75
CA ILE A 70 5.28 3.73 6.60
C ILE A 70 5.54 3.29 5.15
N PRO A 71 6.08 4.17 4.29
CA PRO A 71 6.43 3.81 2.92
C PRO A 71 7.46 2.66 2.88
N SER A 72 7.52 1.95 1.75
CA SER A 72 8.49 0.86 1.56
C SER A 72 9.93 1.34 1.80
N GLY A 73 10.69 0.59 2.59
CA GLY A 73 12.08 0.89 2.96
C GLY A 73 12.25 2.02 3.99
N GLN A 74 11.17 2.65 4.44
CA GLN A 74 11.21 3.71 5.44
C GLN A 74 11.00 3.17 6.85
N SER A 75 11.42 3.96 7.84
CA SER A 75 11.24 3.67 9.26
C SER A 75 10.40 4.73 9.94
N LYS A 76 9.45 4.31 10.78
CA LYS A 76 8.63 5.18 11.64
C LYS A 76 8.29 4.44 12.92
N TYR A 77 8.18 5.14 14.05
CA TYR A 77 7.82 4.54 15.35
C TYR A 77 8.70 3.35 15.78
N GLY A 78 9.99 3.37 15.42
CA GLY A 78 10.92 2.26 15.68
C GLY A 78 10.69 1.01 14.84
N LEU A 79 9.80 1.05 13.85
CA LEU A 79 9.51 -0.04 12.91
C LEU A 79 9.98 0.34 11.50
N THR A 80 10.66 -0.58 10.82
CA THR A 80 11.05 -0.44 9.41
C THR A 80 10.13 -1.28 8.55
N ASN A 81 9.58 -0.68 7.49
CA ASN A 81 8.81 -1.42 6.50
C ASN A 81 9.76 -2.04 5.46
N GLU A 82 10.08 -3.32 5.65
CA GLU A 82 10.91 -4.09 4.71
C GLU A 82 10.10 -4.65 3.51
N GLY A 83 8.78 -4.46 3.52
CA GLY A 83 7.89 -4.91 2.46
C GLY A 83 7.98 -4.03 1.20
N LYS A 84 7.51 -4.57 0.07
CA LYS A 84 7.50 -3.86 -1.22
C LYS A 84 6.45 -2.76 -1.33
N TYR A 85 5.42 -2.80 -0.49
CA TYR A 85 4.28 -1.89 -0.52
C TYR A 85 4.26 -1.04 0.75
N THR A 86 3.56 0.09 0.70
CA THR A 86 3.31 0.93 1.88
C THR A 86 2.61 0.12 2.97
N MET A 87 3.11 0.21 4.20
CA MET A 87 2.50 -0.42 5.37
C MET A 87 1.64 0.60 6.09
N MET A 88 0.38 0.25 6.35
CA MET A 88 -0.60 1.18 6.91
C MET A 88 -0.87 0.88 8.39
N ASN A 89 -1.37 1.89 9.11
CA ASN A 89 -1.85 1.70 10.49
C ASN A 89 -3.11 0.81 10.50
N CYS A 90 -3.21 -0.12 11.45
CA CYS A 90 -4.34 -1.07 11.52
C CYS A 90 -5.72 -0.39 11.69
N LYS A 91 -5.77 0.81 12.29
CA LYS A 91 -7.01 1.59 12.36
C LYS A 91 -7.45 2.08 10.98
N CYS A 92 -6.49 2.50 10.15
CA CYS A 92 -6.74 2.90 8.78
C CYS A 92 -7.24 1.72 7.94
N GLU A 93 -6.59 0.56 8.09
CA GLU A 93 -7.00 -0.67 7.39
C GLU A 93 -8.42 -1.10 7.74
N THR A 94 -8.77 -1.06 9.04
CA THR A 94 -10.14 -1.37 9.50
C THR A 94 -11.17 -0.40 8.91
N ALA A 95 -10.85 0.90 8.90
CA ALA A 95 -11.72 1.93 8.34
C ALA A 95 -11.86 1.78 6.82
N PHE A 96 -10.78 1.45 6.11
CA PHE A 96 -10.77 1.23 4.67
C PHE A 96 -11.62 0.03 4.29
N GLU A 97 -11.47 -1.10 4.99
CA GLU A 97 -12.27 -2.30 4.74
C GLU A 97 -13.77 -2.02 4.93
N GLN A 98 -14.12 -1.28 5.99
CA GLN A 98 -15.50 -0.87 6.26
C GLN A 98 -16.03 0.09 5.18
N CYS A 99 -15.22 1.05 4.74
CA CYS A 99 -15.58 1.96 3.66
C CYS A 99 -15.92 1.18 2.38
N LEU A 100 -15.03 0.27 1.94
CA LEU A 100 -15.26 -0.58 0.77
C LEU A 100 -16.50 -1.46 0.89
N ARG A 101 -16.81 -1.96 2.10
CA ARG A 101 -18.03 -2.73 2.38
C ARG A 101 -19.31 -1.92 2.23
N ASN A 102 -19.25 -0.62 2.49
CA ASN A 102 -20.40 0.29 2.45
C ASN A 102 -20.64 0.88 1.06
N VAL A 103 -19.71 0.71 0.12
CA VAL A 103 -19.92 1.11 -1.28
C VAL A 103 -20.97 0.21 -1.90
N THR A 104 -22.05 0.83 -2.40
CA THR A 104 -23.18 0.15 -3.04
C THR A 104 -23.36 0.66 -4.46
N GLY A 105 -24.17 -0.02 -5.26
CA GLY A 105 -24.43 0.33 -6.66
C GLY A 105 -24.25 -0.86 -7.59
N GLY A 106 -24.84 -0.78 -8.78
CA GLY A 106 -24.89 -1.91 -9.72
C GLY A 106 -23.52 -2.38 -10.20
N MET A 107 -22.66 -1.45 -10.62
CA MET A 107 -21.29 -1.77 -11.06
C MET A 107 -20.23 -1.38 -10.03
N GLU A 108 -20.45 -0.29 -9.28
CA GLU A 108 -19.49 0.21 -8.29
C GLU A 108 -19.34 -0.72 -7.08
N GLY A 109 -20.44 -1.32 -6.59
CA GLY A 109 -20.40 -2.30 -5.50
C GLY A 109 -19.51 -3.52 -5.81
N PRO A 110 -19.71 -4.19 -6.97
CA PRO A 110 -18.81 -5.26 -7.41
C PRO A 110 -17.35 -4.81 -7.58
N ALA A 111 -17.10 -3.60 -8.09
CA ALA A 111 -15.75 -3.04 -8.20
C ALA A 111 -15.10 -2.86 -6.82
N ALA A 112 -15.83 -2.30 -5.84
CA ALA A 112 -15.33 -2.14 -4.48
C ALA A 112 -15.07 -3.49 -3.78
N ALA A 113 -15.94 -4.48 -4.01
CA ALA A 113 -15.74 -5.83 -3.51
C ALA A 113 -14.49 -6.50 -4.11
N PHE A 114 -14.19 -6.23 -5.39
CA PHE A 114 -12.96 -6.67 -6.04
C PHE A 114 -11.72 -6.02 -5.44
N VAL A 115 -11.71 -4.69 -5.26
CA VAL A 115 -10.60 -3.97 -4.59
C VAL A 115 -10.36 -4.54 -3.20
N ARG A 116 -11.43 -4.69 -2.40
CA ARG A 116 -11.33 -5.23 -1.04
C ARG A 116 -10.68 -6.61 -1.04
N LYS A 117 -11.15 -7.52 -1.90
CA LYS A 117 -10.63 -8.89 -1.98
C LYS A 117 -9.16 -8.90 -2.43
N THR A 118 -8.81 -8.13 -3.45
CA THR A 118 -7.44 -8.06 -3.95
C THR A 118 -6.49 -7.47 -2.89
N TYR A 119 -6.90 -6.40 -2.21
CA TYR A 119 -6.07 -5.76 -1.19
C TYR A 119 -5.88 -6.64 0.05
N PHE A 120 -6.97 -7.08 0.69
CA PHE A 120 -6.92 -7.77 1.98
C PHE A 120 -6.61 -9.26 1.85
N ASP A 121 -7.15 -9.96 0.85
CA ASP A 121 -7.00 -11.41 0.75
C ASP A 121 -5.76 -11.78 -0.09
N LEU A 122 -5.49 -11.09 -1.20
CA LEU A 122 -4.37 -11.44 -2.08
C LEU A 122 -3.06 -10.83 -1.60
N TYR A 123 -2.98 -9.50 -1.45
CA TYR A 123 -1.76 -8.85 -0.98
C TYR A 123 -1.56 -9.05 0.52
N GLY A 124 -2.54 -8.66 1.34
CA GLY A 124 -2.58 -8.91 2.78
C GLY A 124 -1.23 -8.67 3.48
N ASN A 125 -0.62 -7.51 3.22
CA ASN A 125 0.68 -7.06 3.73
C ASN A 125 0.73 -6.84 5.25
N GLY A 126 -0.38 -7.04 5.96
CA GLY A 126 -0.47 -6.73 7.38
C GLY A 126 -0.47 -5.22 7.65
N CYS A 127 -0.52 -4.85 8.92
CA CYS A 127 -0.59 -3.47 9.37
C CYS A 127 0.21 -3.28 10.67
N TYR A 128 0.34 -2.04 11.12
CA TYR A 128 0.98 -1.76 12.41
C TYR A 128 0.04 -1.06 13.39
N ASN A 129 0.23 -1.36 14.69
CA ASN A 129 -0.41 -0.63 15.79
C ASN A 129 0.63 0.21 16.51
N VAL A 130 0.33 1.49 16.75
CA VAL A 130 1.22 2.38 17.51
C VAL A 130 0.79 2.42 18.98
N GLN A 131 1.73 2.13 19.86
CA GLN A 131 1.61 2.38 21.30
C GLN A 131 2.25 3.74 21.61
N CYS A 132 1.44 4.69 22.06
CA CYS A 132 1.90 6.00 22.50
C CYS A 132 2.03 6.00 24.02
N PRO A 133 3.17 6.43 24.60
CA PRO A 133 3.31 6.64 26.03
C PRO A 133 2.25 7.61 26.55
N SER A 134 1.69 7.32 27.73
CA SER A 134 0.53 8.04 28.27
C SER A 134 0.80 9.49 28.69
N GLU A 135 2.07 9.88 28.90
CA GLU A 135 2.43 11.24 29.36
C GLU A 135 2.55 12.28 28.24
N GLU A 136 2.47 11.86 26.97
CA GLU A 136 2.60 12.75 25.80
C GLU A 136 1.36 12.72 24.88
N ARG A 137 0.21 12.23 25.38
CA ARG A 137 -1.07 12.33 24.67
C ARG A 137 -1.57 13.77 24.71
N SER A 138 -1.01 14.63 23.87
CA SER A 138 -1.64 15.91 23.56
C SER A 138 -2.97 15.62 22.90
N ALA A 139 -4.08 15.99 23.54
CA ALA A 139 -5.43 15.91 22.97
C ALA A 139 -5.64 16.80 21.71
N ARG A 140 -4.56 17.41 21.19
CA ARG A 140 -4.55 18.40 20.12
C ARG A 140 -3.50 18.16 19.03
N SER A 141 -2.70 17.10 19.10
CA SER A 141 -1.77 16.73 18.03
C SER A 141 -1.89 15.24 17.68
N GLU A 142 -1.90 14.95 16.37
CA GLU A 142 -1.79 13.58 15.83
C GLU A 142 -0.38 12.99 16.00
N GLU A 143 0.56 13.79 16.52
CA GLU A 143 1.93 13.37 16.76
C GLU A 143 1.98 12.44 17.98
N CYS A 144 2.56 11.25 17.77
CA CYS A 144 2.89 10.29 18.80
C CYS A 144 4.41 10.30 19.01
N PRO A 145 4.96 11.33 19.70
CA PRO A 145 6.38 11.35 20.04
C PRO A 145 6.72 10.09 20.84
N ASN A 146 7.86 9.48 20.50
CA ASN A 146 8.32 8.22 21.09
C ASN A 146 7.35 7.02 20.94
N GLY A 147 6.44 7.08 19.97
CA GLY A 147 5.56 5.96 19.65
C GLY A 147 6.36 4.72 19.23
N VAL A 148 5.93 3.55 19.71
CA VAL A 148 6.49 2.25 19.31
C VAL A 148 5.43 1.49 18.53
N ALA A 149 5.75 1.11 17.29
CA ALA A 149 4.86 0.34 16.45
C ALA A 149 5.12 -1.17 16.55
N THR A 150 4.05 -1.96 16.61
CA THR A 150 4.08 -3.41 16.47
C THR A 150 3.42 -3.81 15.15
N TYR A 151 4.17 -4.48 14.29
CA TYR A 151 3.68 -5.06 13.05
C TYR A 151 2.89 -6.35 13.32
N THR A 152 1.76 -6.54 12.62
CA THR A 152 0.90 -7.72 12.80
C THR A 152 1.38 -8.96 12.05
N GLY A 153 2.32 -8.81 11.10
CA GLY A 153 2.64 -9.86 10.14
C GLY A 153 1.71 -9.83 8.93
N GLU A 154 2.18 -10.39 7.81
CA GLU A 154 1.39 -10.58 6.60
C GLU A 154 0.34 -11.68 6.81
N ALA A 155 -0.87 -11.49 6.29
CA ALA A 155 -2.01 -12.39 6.47
C ALA A 155 -2.67 -12.82 5.14
N GLY A 156 -2.20 -12.31 4.00
CA GLY A 156 -2.76 -12.62 2.69
C GLY A 156 -2.35 -13.99 2.13
N TYR A 157 -3.10 -14.48 1.14
CA TYR A 157 -2.77 -15.68 0.37
C TYR A 157 -1.40 -15.60 -0.32
N GLY A 158 -0.98 -14.40 -0.75
CA GLY A 158 0.35 -14.18 -1.32
C GLY A 158 1.46 -14.48 -0.32
N ALA A 159 1.33 -13.96 0.91
CA ALA A 159 2.26 -14.22 2.00
C ALA A 159 2.26 -15.69 2.43
N TRP A 160 1.08 -16.31 2.52
CA TRP A 160 0.95 -17.75 2.78
C TRP A 160 1.68 -18.58 1.72
N ALA A 161 1.50 -18.26 0.44
CA ALA A 161 2.12 -19.01 -0.66
C ALA A 161 3.65 -18.88 -0.63
N ILE A 162 4.18 -17.69 -0.39
CA ILE A 162 5.64 -17.45 -0.29
C ILE A 162 6.22 -18.20 0.91
N ASN A 163 5.59 -18.13 2.08
CA ASN A 163 6.04 -18.83 3.29
C ASN A 163 6.02 -20.36 3.14
N LYS A 164 5.13 -20.91 2.31
CA LYS A 164 5.08 -22.35 2.00
C LYS A 164 6.10 -22.82 0.97
N ILE A 165 6.66 -21.92 0.16
CA ILE A 165 7.71 -22.23 -0.82
C ILE A 165 9.09 -22.17 -0.16
N ASN A 166 9.25 -21.35 0.88
CA ASN A 166 10.51 -21.15 1.59
C ASN A 166 10.67 -22.00 2.87
N GLY A 167 9.68 -22.84 3.21
CA GLY A 167 9.71 -23.79 4.34
C GLY A 167 9.58 -25.22 3.87
#